data_AF-A7LNR1-F1
#
_entry.id   AF-A7LNR1-F1
#
_cell.length_a   1.000
_cell.length_b   1.000
_cell.length_c   1.000
_cell.angle_alpha   90.00
_cell.angle_beta   90.00
_cell.angle_gamma   90.00
#
_symmetry.space_group_name_H-M   'P 1'
#
loop_
_entity.id
_entity.type
_entity.pdbx_description
1 polymer ?
#
loop_
_entity_poly.entity_id
_entity_poly.type
_entity_poly.pdbx_seq_one_letter_code
_entity_poly.pdbx_strand_id
1 'polypeptide(L)'
;AADSQAVVCEGTACYTAHWGKLSAAEAQHRCNENGGNLATVKSEEEARHVQQALTQLLKTKAPLEAKMGKFWIGLQREKGNCTYHDLPMRGFSWVGGGEDTAYSNWYKASKSSCIFKRCVSLILDLSLTPHPSHLPKWHESPCGTPEAPGNSIEGFLCKFNFKGMCRPLALGGPGRVTYTTPFQATTSSLEAVPFASVANVACGDEAKSETHYFLCNEKTPGIFHWGSSGPLCVSPKFGCSFNNGGCQQDCFEGGDGSFRCGCRPGFRLLDDLVTCASRNPCSSNPCTGGGMCHSVPLSENYTCRCP
;
A
#
# COMPACT_ATOMS: atom_id res chain seq x y z
N ALA A 1 20.80 11.21 2.66
CA ALA A 1 20.76 9.77 2.32
C ALA A 1 19.31 9.41 2.11
N ALA A 2 18.95 8.74 1.02
CA ALA A 2 17.58 8.29 0.80
C ALA A 2 17.18 7.43 2.00
N ASP A 3 16.27 7.94 2.83
CA ASP A 3 15.82 7.23 4.03
C ASP A 3 15.27 5.88 3.54
N SER A 4 15.82 4.78 4.06
CA SER A 4 15.37 3.44 3.68
C SER A 4 13.92 3.30 4.10
N GLN A 5 13.02 3.51 3.14
CA GLN A 5 11.58 3.50 3.33
C GLN A 5 10.98 2.34 2.55
N ALA A 6 10.08 1.60 3.19
CA ALA A 6 9.25 0.62 2.51
C ALA A 6 7.92 1.25 2.12
N VAL A 7 7.36 0.85 0.97
CA VAL A 7 6.14 1.43 0.42
C VAL A 7 5.20 0.31 -0.02
N VAL A 8 4.00 0.32 0.54
CA VAL A 8 2.90 -0.58 0.16
C VAL A 8 1.72 0.29 -0.21
N CYS A 9 1.15 0.07 -1.39
CA CYS A 9 -0.01 0.81 -1.88
C CYS A 9 -1.07 -0.17 -2.31
N GLU A 10 -2.30 0.01 -1.84
CA GLU A 10 -3.43 -0.81 -2.22
C GLU A 10 -4.75 -0.02 -2.15
N GLY A 11 -5.65 -0.29 -3.10
CA GLY A 11 -6.95 0.36 -3.19
C GLY A 11 -6.83 1.88 -3.37
N THR A 12 -7.02 2.63 -2.29
CA THR A 12 -6.94 4.10 -2.26
C THR A 12 -5.97 4.63 -1.22
N ALA A 13 -5.13 3.77 -0.62
CA ALA A 13 -4.20 4.16 0.43
C ALA A 13 -2.79 3.61 0.20
N CYS A 14 -1.79 4.44 0.51
CA CYS A 14 -0.40 4.02 0.57
C CYS A 14 0.11 4.12 2.01
N TYR A 15 0.91 3.14 2.40
CA TYR A 15 1.56 3.02 3.70
C TYR A 15 3.06 3.05 3.48
N THR A 16 3.74 3.90 4.24
CA THR A 16 5.21 3.94 4.24
C THR A 16 5.73 3.67 5.63
N ALA A 17 6.74 2.80 5.75
CA ALA A 17 7.43 2.56 7.01
C ALA A 17 8.83 3.16 6.95
N HIS A 18 9.22 3.87 8.01
CA HIS A 18 10.47 4.62 8.09
C HIS A 18 11.24 4.26 9.35
N TRP A 19 12.56 4.17 9.24
CA TRP A 19 13.44 4.15 10.40
C TRP A 19 13.63 5.57 10.94
N GLY A 20 13.69 5.74 12.26
CA GLY A 20 13.92 7.05 12.85
C GLY A 20 13.44 7.12 14.30
N LYS A 21 14.36 7.46 15.20
CA LYS A 21 14.06 7.64 16.63
C LYS A 21 13.51 9.04 16.86
N LEU A 22 12.22 9.21 16.63
CA LEU A 22 11.51 10.47 16.73
C LEU A 22 10.41 10.41 17.80
N SER A 23 10.07 11.55 18.39
CA SER A 23 8.84 11.67 19.16
C SER A 23 7.62 11.50 18.25
N ALA A 24 6.46 11.20 18.83
CA ALA A 24 5.24 11.04 18.05
C ALA A 24 4.86 12.33 17.28
N ALA A 25 5.16 13.50 17.84
CA ALA A 25 4.90 14.79 17.20
C ALA A 25 5.82 15.04 15.99
N GLU A 26 7.11 14.75 16.11
CA GLU A 26 8.07 14.87 15.01
C GLU A 26 7.76 13.85 13.90
N ALA A 27 7.39 12.63 14.26
CA ALA A 27 6.99 11.61 13.30
C ALA A 27 5.72 12.02 12.53
N GLN A 28 4.72 12.59 13.22
CA GLN A 28 3.54 13.18 12.59
C GLN A 28 3.90 14.31 11.64
N HIS A 29 4.81 15.20 12.04
CA HIS A 29 5.25 16.30 11.19
C HIS A 29 5.89 15.78 9.90
N ARG A 30 6.78 14.78 9.98
CA ARG A 30 7.38 14.16 8.78
C ARG A 30 6.37 13.53 7.83
N CYS A 31 5.32 12.89 8.35
CA CYS A 31 4.27 12.37 7.49
C CYS A 31 3.48 13.50 6.80
N ASN A 32 3.23 14.61 7.51
CA ASN A 32 2.52 15.76 6.97
C ASN A 32 3.29 16.49 5.86
N GLU A 33 4.62 16.58 5.94
CA GLU A 33 5.46 17.22 4.91
C GLU A 33 5.23 16.63 3.52
N ASN A 34 4.91 15.34 3.44
CA ASN A 34 4.63 14.63 2.19
C ASN A 34 3.12 14.46 1.91
N GLY A 35 2.25 15.19 2.64
CA GLY A 35 0.80 15.18 2.45
C GLY A 35 0.07 14.00 3.09
N GLY A 36 0.72 13.27 4.00
CA GLY A 36 0.15 12.14 4.73
C GLY A 36 -0.09 12.46 6.20
N ASN A 37 -0.40 11.43 6.99
CA ASN A 37 -0.45 11.49 8.45
C ASN A 37 0.23 10.23 9.01
N LEU A 38 0.52 10.17 10.31
CA LEU A 38 0.85 8.89 10.92
C LEU A 38 -0.26 7.88 10.65
N ALA A 39 0.13 6.64 10.38
CA ALA A 39 -0.75 5.65 9.82
C ALA A 39 -1.93 5.33 10.75
N THR A 40 -3.11 5.24 10.15
CA THR A 40 -4.28 4.64 10.82
C THR A 40 -4.26 3.13 10.64
N VAL A 41 -4.85 2.41 11.58
CA VAL A 41 -5.07 0.96 11.49
C VAL A 41 -6.51 0.69 11.90
N LYS A 42 -7.44 0.84 10.96
CA LYS A 42 -8.89 0.85 11.20
C LYS A 42 -9.58 -0.48 10.94
N SER A 43 -8.88 -1.44 10.31
CA SER A 43 -9.38 -2.77 10.01
C SER A 43 -8.25 -3.80 10.01
N GLU A 44 -8.62 -5.09 9.89
CA GLU A 44 -7.65 -6.17 9.77
C GLU A 44 -6.85 -6.06 8.46
N GLU A 45 -7.48 -5.60 7.38
CA GLU A 45 -6.83 -5.34 6.09
C GLU A 45 -5.79 -4.23 6.21
N GLU A 46 -6.13 -3.10 6.85
CA GLU A 46 -5.14 -2.03 7.09
C GLU A 46 -3.96 -2.55 7.93
N ALA A 47 -4.22 -3.40 8.92
CA ALA A 47 -3.17 -4.00 9.74
C ALA A 47 -2.24 -4.91 8.92
N ARG A 48 -2.77 -5.63 7.91
CA ARG A 48 -1.98 -6.45 6.98
C ARG A 48 -1.08 -5.59 6.09
N HIS A 49 -1.59 -4.50 5.51
CA HIS A 49 -0.76 -3.59 4.70
C HIS A 49 0.37 -2.97 5.53
N VAL A 50 0.08 -2.57 6.76
CA VAL A 50 1.08 -2.05 7.71
C VAL A 50 2.13 -3.12 8.06
N GLN A 51 1.71 -4.36 8.32
CA GLN A 51 2.63 -5.47 8.55
C GLN A 51 3.52 -5.74 7.34
N GLN A 52 2.98 -5.67 6.11
CA GLN A 52 3.74 -5.83 4.88
C GLN A 52 4.78 -4.71 4.72
N ALA A 53 4.41 -3.45 4.97
CA ALA A 53 5.34 -2.33 4.91
C ALA A 53 6.48 -2.47 5.94
N LEU A 54 6.16 -2.85 7.18
CA LEU A 54 7.18 -3.15 8.20
C LEU A 54 8.09 -4.30 7.77
N THR A 55 7.53 -5.36 7.20
CA THR A 55 8.30 -6.53 6.72
C THR A 55 9.26 -6.16 5.61
N GLN A 56 8.81 -5.35 4.64
CA GLN A 56 9.67 -4.82 3.58
C GLN A 56 10.78 -3.94 4.15
N LEU A 57 10.49 -3.12 5.17
CA LEU A 57 11.46 -2.26 5.83
C LEU A 57 12.55 -3.07 6.57
N LEU A 58 12.19 -4.21 7.17
CA LEU A 58 13.16 -5.09 7.83
C LEU A 58 14.16 -5.70 6.86
N LYS A 59 13.75 -5.99 5.62
CA LYS A 59 14.64 -6.54 4.58
C LYS A 59 15.76 -5.57 4.19
N THR A 60 15.61 -4.27 4.44
CA THR A 60 16.61 -3.26 4.05
C THR A 60 17.73 -3.08 5.09
N LYS A 61 17.64 -3.68 6.28
CA LYS A 61 18.70 -3.64 7.30
C LYS A 61 19.32 -5.03 7.48
N ALA A 62 20.63 -5.06 7.72
CA ALA A 62 21.35 -6.24 8.20
C ALA A 62 20.70 -6.77 9.50
N PRO A 63 20.90 -8.06 9.85
CA PRO A 63 20.15 -8.72 10.93
C PRO A 63 20.17 -7.87 12.20
N LEU A 64 19.02 -7.29 12.53
CA LEU A 64 18.84 -6.59 13.79
C LEU A 64 18.95 -7.66 14.88
N GLU A 65 19.86 -7.45 15.84
CA GLU A 65 19.92 -8.26 17.06
C GLU A 65 18.52 -8.45 17.63
N ALA A 66 18.22 -9.64 18.16
CA ALA A 66 16.91 -10.01 18.70
C ALA A 66 16.38 -8.97 19.71
N LYS A 67 15.64 -7.99 19.21
CA LYS A 67 15.06 -6.88 19.97
C LYS A 67 13.64 -6.66 19.48
N MET A 68 12.77 -6.32 20.41
CA MET A 68 11.43 -5.85 20.08
C MET A 68 11.54 -4.38 19.67
N GLY A 69 11.19 -4.08 18.42
CA GLY A 69 11.13 -2.71 17.90
C GLY A 69 9.71 -2.16 18.06
N LYS A 70 9.59 -0.84 18.26
CA LYS A 70 8.31 -0.15 18.27
C LYS A 70 8.25 0.92 17.19
N PHE A 71 7.10 1.05 16.54
CA PHE A 71 6.87 2.01 15.46
C PHE A 71 5.65 2.86 15.73
N TRP A 72 5.78 4.18 15.66
CA TRP A 72 4.64 5.09 15.88
C TRP A 72 3.54 4.93 14.83
N ILE A 73 2.29 4.99 15.30
CA ILE A 73 1.08 5.11 14.48
C ILE A 73 0.25 6.31 14.94
N GLY A 74 -0.75 6.68 14.14
CA GLY A 74 -1.50 7.92 14.30
C GLY A 74 -2.57 7.90 15.39
N LEU A 75 -2.41 7.09 16.44
CA LEU A 75 -3.38 6.97 17.52
C LEU A 75 -2.85 7.62 18.79
N GLN A 76 -3.56 8.63 19.29
CA GLN A 76 -3.15 9.41 20.46
C GLN A 76 -4.33 9.73 21.38
N ARG A 77 -4.02 10.12 22.61
CA ARG A 77 -5.00 10.54 23.61
C ARG A 77 -4.50 11.75 24.35
N GLU A 78 -5.29 12.81 24.30
CA GLU A 78 -4.99 14.06 24.97
C GLU A 78 -5.19 13.98 26.48
N LYS A 79 -4.52 14.87 27.20
CA LYS A 79 -4.70 15.02 28.65
C LYS A 79 -6.16 15.33 28.96
N GLY A 80 -6.74 14.62 29.94
CA GLY A 80 -8.14 14.75 30.35
C GLY A 80 -9.07 13.69 29.75
N ASN A 81 -8.71 13.05 28.63
CA ASN A 81 -9.51 11.98 28.05
C ASN A 81 -9.15 10.64 28.71
N CYS A 82 -10.03 10.12 29.58
CA CYS A 82 -9.77 8.92 30.37
C CYS A 82 -9.90 7.63 29.54
N THR A 83 -9.27 6.56 30.03
CA THR A 83 -9.29 5.24 29.39
C THR A 83 -10.56 4.50 29.78
N TYR A 84 -11.35 4.10 28.80
CA TYR A 84 -12.55 3.26 28.98
C TYR A 84 -12.30 1.88 28.38
N HIS A 85 -12.20 0.84 29.21
CA HIS A 85 -11.82 -0.50 28.75
C HIS A 85 -12.90 -1.19 27.91
N ASP A 86 -14.15 -0.77 28.06
CA ASP A 86 -15.31 -1.32 27.36
C ASP A 86 -15.41 -0.81 25.91
N LEU A 87 -14.66 0.25 25.58
CA LEU A 87 -14.63 0.85 24.25
C LEU A 87 -13.38 0.40 23.47
N PRO A 88 -13.51 0.00 22.19
CA PRO A 88 -12.38 -0.45 21.37
C PRO A 88 -11.21 0.54 21.32
N MET A 89 -11.55 1.82 21.16
CA MET A 89 -10.59 2.93 21.05
C MET A 89 -10.05 3.40 22.39
N ARG A 90 -10.63 2.98 23.52
CA ARG A 90 -10.20 3.34 24.88
C ARG A 90 -9.98 4.83 25.13
N GLY A 91 -10.74 5.70 24.45
CA GLY A 91 -10.63 7.16 24.56
C GLY A 91 -9.48 7.78 23.74
N PHE A 92 -8.84 7.00 22.86
CA PHE A 92 -7.88 7.49 21.88
C PHE A 92 -8.57 7.94 20.60
N SER A 93 -7.93 8.83 19.85
CA SER A 93 -8.40 9.37 18.58
C SER A 93 -7.29 9.38 17.53
N TRP A 94 -7.66 9.29 16.25
CA TRP A 94 -6.73 9.35 15.12
C TRP A 94 -6.27 10.79 14.85
N VAL A 95 -4.96 10.99 14.68
CA VAL A 95 -4.33 12.32 14.43
C VAL A 95 -4.76 12.99 13.13
N GLY A 96 -5.06 12.22 12.09
CA GLY A 96 -5.58 12.72 10.81
C GLY A 96 -7.10 12.89 10.77
N GLY A 97 -7.77 12.73 11.91
CA GLY A 97 -9.22 12.69 12.02
C GLY A 97 -9.86 11.40 11.47
N GLY A 98 -11.18 11.42 11.42
CA GLY A 98 -12.02 10.30 11.02
C GLY A 98 -12.68 9.60 12.21
N GLU A 99 -13.67 8.78 11.88
CA GLU A 99 -14.54 8.14 12.87
C GLU A 99 -13.82 7.10 13.72
N ASP A 100 -14.39 6.85 14.90
CA ASP A 100 -14.00 5.77 15.79
C ASP A 100 -14.14 4.42 15.07
N THR A 101 -13.24 3.51 15.41
CA THR A 101 -13.17 2.20 14.73
C THR A 101 -13.47 1.08 15.70
N ALA A 102 -14.24 0.09 15.24
CA ALA A 102 -14.49 -1.12 16.02
C ALA A 102 -13.22 -1.99 16.15
N TYR A 103 -12.31 -1.90 15.17
CA TYR A 103 -11.05 -2.64 15.20
C TYR A 103 -10.07 -2.06 16.23
N SER A 104 -9.49 -2.94 17.05
CA SER A 104 -8.36 -2.63 17.93
C SER A 104 -7.53 -3.87 18.20
N ASN A 105 -6.21 -3.73 18.38
CA ASN A 105 -5.31 -4.88 18.61
C ASN A 105 -4.34 -4.62 19.78
N TRP A 106 -4.85 -4.24 20.95
CA TRP A 106 -4.05 -3.86 22.11
C TRP A 106 -3.19 -5.02 22.67
N TYR A 107 -1.91 -4.78 22.96
CA TYR A 107 -0.98 -5.76 23.52
C TYR A 107 -1.31 -6.17 24.96
N LYS A 108 -1.60 -5.18 25.82
CA LYS A 108 -1.99 -5.37 27.23
C LYS A 108 -3.07 -4.37 27.61
N ALA A 109 -3.83 -4.69 28.65
CA ALA A 109 -4.74 -3.75 29.30
C ALA A 109 -3.92 -2.78 30.15
N SER A 110 -3.98 -1.48 29.82
CA SER A 110 -3.40 -0.40 30.63
C SER A 110 -4.24 -0.17 31.89
N LYS A 111 -3.68 0.45 32.93
CA LYS A 111 -4.53 0.98 34.02
C LYS A 111 -5.24 2.23 33.53
N SER A 112 -6.51 2.42 33.90
CA SER A 112 -7.22 3.65 33.55
C SER A 112 -6.48 4.88 34.11
N SER A 113 -6.11 5.81 33.23
CA SER A 113 -5.34 7.01 33.57
C SER A 113 -5.59 8.08 32.53
N CYS A 114 -5.87 9.33 32.90
CA CYS A 114 -6.13 10.45 31.98
C CYS A 114 -5.15 11.63 32.13
N ILE A 115 -4.13 11.46 32.97
CA ILE A 115 -3.36 12.59 33.50
C ILE A 115 -2.35 13.12 32.47
N PHE A 116 -1.90 12.26 31.57
CA PHE A 116 -0.86 12.56 30.59
C PHE A 116 -1.32 12.25 29.18
N LYS A 117 -0.78 13.00 28.22
CA LYS A 117 -0.92 12.67 26.80
C LYS A 117 -0.23 11.33 26.52
N ARG A 118 -0.90 10.46 25.78
CA ARG A 118 -0.41 9.11 25.45
C ARG A 118 -0.49 8.88 23.95
N CYS A 119 0.49 8.16 23.42
CA CYS A 119 0.58 7.83 22.01
C CYS A 119 0.76 6.32 21.87
N VAL A 120 0.40 5.80 20.70
CA VAL A 120 0.39 4.36 20.44
C VAL A 120 1.44 3.99 19.42
N SER A 121 2.17 2.92 19.71
CA SER A 121 3.14 2.32 18.81
C SER A 121 2.78 0.85 18.53
N LEU A 122 3.17 0.36 17.36
CA LEU A 122 3.09 -1.06 17.02
C LEU A 122 4.31 -1.78 17.55
N ILE A 123 4.10 -2.90 18.24
CA ILE A 123 5.18 -3.80 18.65
C ILE A 123 5.48 -4.76 17.50
N LEU A 124 6.76 -4.84 17.14
CA LEU A 124 7.27 -5.77 16.15
C LEU A 124 8.39 -6.59 16.77
N ASP A 125 8.27 -7.91 16.70
CA ASP A 125 9.38 -8.81 17.02
C ASP A 125 10.32 -8.86 15.81
N LEU A 126 11.52 -8.29 15.96
CA LEU A 126 12.51 -8.23 14.87
C LEU A 126 13.22 -9.57 14.65
N SER A 127 13.00 -10.56 15.53
CA SER A 127 13.62 -11.89 15.45
C SER A 127 12.74 -12.94 14.74
N LEU A 128 11.45 -12.68 14.60
CA LEU A 128 10.50 -13.59 13.96
C LEU A 128 10.34 -13.26 12.47
N THR A 129 10.26 -14.31 11.64
CA THR A 129 9.82 -14.15 10.25
C THR A 129 8.37 -13.66 10.23
N PRO A 130 8.10 -12.49 9.64
CA PRO A 130 6.75 -11.94 9.62
C PRO A 130 5.78 -12.90 8.93
N HIS A 131 4.74 -13.32 9.65
CA HIS A 131 3.69 -14.19 9.12
C HIS A 131 2.39 -13.40 8.93
N PRO A 132 1.63 -13.62 7.84
CA PRO A 132 0.40 -12.87 7.55
C PRO A 132 -0.68 -12.97 8.64
N SER A 133 -0.61 -14.03 9.46
CA SER A 133 -1.53 -14.30 10.57
C SER A 133 -1.19 -13.56 11.86
N HIS A 134 0.00 -12.97 12.00
CA HIS A 134 0.45 -12.31 13.21
C HIS A 134 0.48 -10.80 13.03
N LEU A 135 -0.65 -10.15 13.33
CA LEU A 135 -0.79 -8.70 13.19
C LEU A 135 -0.11 -7.95 14.35
N PRO A 136 0.54 -6.80 14.08
CA PRO A 136 1.24 -6.04 15.10
C PRO A 136 0.27 -5.56 16.18
N LYS A 137 0.68 -5.75 17.44
CA LYS A 137 -0.12 -5.33 18.60
C LYS A 137 0.19 -3.88 18.99
N TRP A 138 -0.85 -3.18 19.45
CA TRP A 138 -0.81 -1.78 19.82
C TRP A 138 -0.32 -1.62 21.26
N HIS A 139 0.61 -0.70 21.46
CA HIS A 139 1.23 -0.42 22.74
C HIS A 139 1.09 1.05 23.10
N GLU A 140 0.44 1.31 24.23
CA GLU A 140 0.36 2.64 24.81
C GLU A 140 1.68 3.02 25.50
N SER A 141 2.22 4.19 25.14
CA SER A 141 3.43 4.75 25.76
C SER A 141 3.34 6.29 25.85
N PRO A 142 4.19 6.94 26.67
CA PRO A 142 4.38 8.39 26.57
C PRO A 142 4.76 8.77 25.12
N CYS A 143 4.29 9.92 24.63
CA CYS A 143 4.54 10.36 23.25
C CYS A 143 6.00 10.72 22.92
N GLY A 144 6.87 10.75 23.93
CA GLY A 144 8.25 11.20 23.81
C GLY A 144 8.38 12.73 23.71
N THR A 145 9.62 13.18 23.78
CA THR A 145 10.06 14.55 23.46
C THR A 145 11.20 14.48 22.44
N PRO A 146 11.61 15.59 21.80
CA PRO A 146 12.74 15.58 20.87
C PRO A 146 14.03 15.01 21.47
N GLU A 147 14.26 15.20 22.78
CA GLU A 147 15.42 14.69 23.50
C GLU A 147 15.25 13.22 23.94
N ALA A 148 14.01 12.78 24.10
CA ALA A 148 13.64 11.45 24.58
C ALA A 148 12.47 10.88 23.76
N PRO A 149 12.72 10.40 22.53
CA PRO A 149 11.68 10.02 21.55
C PRO A 149 10.78 8.84 21.97
N GLY A 150 11.17 8.13 23.03
CA GLY A 150 10.41 7.02 23.61
C GLY A 150 11.22 5.73 23.65
N ASN A 151 11.05 4.94 24.71
CA ASN A 151 11.83 3.71 24.88
C ASN A 151 11.44 2.66 23.84
N SER A 152 12.47 2.11 23.17
CA SER A 152 12.38 1.09 22.12
C SER A 152 11.65 1.54 20.84
N ILE A 153 11.46 2.86 20.64
CA ILE A 153 10.98 3.40 19.37
C ILE A 153 12.13 3.35 18.37
N GLU A 154 11.89 2.69 17.24
CA GLU A 154 12.87 2.53 16.15
C GLU A 154 12.42 3.22 14.86
N GLY A 155 11.13 3.60 14.76
CA GLY A 155 10.59 4.20 13.56
C GLY A 155 9.13 4.64 13.68
N PHE A 156 8.53 4.91 12.53
CA PHE A 156 7.15 5.37 12.41
C PHE A 156 6.54 4.95 11.07
N LEU A 157 5.21 4.96 10.99
CA LEU A 157 4.46 4.68 9.77
C LEU A 157 3.64 5.88 9.35
N CYS A 158 3.65 6.17 8.04
CA CYS A 158 2.74 7.15 7.45
C CYS A 158 1.68 6.46 6.59
N LYS A 159 0.50 7.08 6.51
CA LYS A 159 -0.58 6.73 5.58
C LYS A 159 -0.92 7.95 4.71
N PHE A 160 -1.11 7.68 3.43
CA PHE A 160 -1.50 8.65 2.40
C PHE A 160 -2.77 8.13 1.72
N ASN A 161 -3.75 9.00 1.49
CA ASN A 161 -5.00 8.66 0.81
C ASN A 161 -5.03 9.30 -0.57
N PHE A 162 -5.49 8.54 -1.57
CA PHE A 162 -5.60 8.96 -2.97
C PHE A 162 -7.00 8.68 -3.51
N LYS A 163 -7.34 9.29 -4.65
CA LYS A 163 -8.61 9.00 -5.35
C LYS A 163 -8.67 7.57 -5.89
N GLY A 164 -7.51 7.00 -6.20
CA GLY A 164 -7.33 5.65 -6.71
C GLY A 164 -5.93 5.46 -7.27
N MET A 165 -5.73 4.36 -7.97
CA MET A 165 -4.41 3.88 -8.37
C MET A 165 -4.41 3.30 -9.78
N CYS A 166 -3.33 3.51 -10.51
CA CYS A 166 -3.02 2.77 -11.73
C CYS A 166 -2.43 1.40 -11.38
N ARG A 167 -2.59 0.44 -12.29
CA ARG A 167 -1.90 -0.84 -12.20
C ARG A 167 -0.42 -0.70 -12.54
N PRO A 168 0.46 -1.62 -12.13
CA PRO A 168 1.86 -1.58 -12.52
C PRO A 168 2.01 -1.73 -14.04
N LEU A 169 2.94 -0.99 -14.64
CA LEU A 169 3.26 -1.11 -16.06
C LEU A 169 3.89 -2.47 -16.35
N ALA A 170 3.41 -3.12 -17.41
CA ALA A 170 3.94 -4.40 -17.88
C ALA A 170 5.06 -4.18 -18.89
N LEU A 171 6.16 -4.93 -18.75
CA LEU A 171 7.27 -4.95 -19.70
C LEU A 171 7.23 -6.25 -20.51
N GLY A 172 7.20 -6.10 -21.84
CA GLY A 172 7.27 -7.18 -22.83
C GLY A 172 8.66 -7.40 -23.44
N GLY A 173 9.69 -6.78 -22.87
CA GLY A 173 11.08 -6.96 -23.24
C GLY A 173 12.02 -6.37 -22.18
N PRO A 174 13.35 -6.46 -22.39
CA PRO A 174 14.34 -5.96 -21.44
C PRO A 174 14.16 -4.48 -21.17
N GLY A 175 14.06 -4.15 -19.88
CA GLY A 175 13.91 -2.78 -19.42
C GLY A 175 13.68 -2.72 -17.92
N ARG A 176 13.58 -1.50 -17.40
CA ARG A 176 13.25 -1.23 -15.99
C ARG A 176 12.22 -0.13 -15.89
N VAL A 177 11.32 -0.27 -14.91
CA VAL A 177 10.36 0.78 -14.53
C VAL A 177 10.74 1.31 -13.16
N THR A 178 10.75 2.63 -13.04
CA THR A 178 10.93 3.34 -11.77
C THR A 178 9.74 4.27 -11.58
N TYR A 179 8.96 4.05 -10.53
CA TYR A 179 7.84 4.90 -10.14
C TYR A 179 8.31 5.96 -9.15
N THR A 180 7.89 7.20 -9.37
CA THR A 180 8.00 8.31 -8.43
C THR A 180 6.60 8.73 -8.01
N THR A 181 6.31 8.57 -6.72
CA THR A 181 5.01 8.83 -6.11
C THR A 181 4.84 10.29 -5.69
N PRO A 182 3.61 10.80 -5.49
CA PRO A 182 3.38 12.17 -5.02
C PRO A 182 4.00 12.50 -3.65
N PHE A 183 4.21 11.47 -2.81
CA PHE A 183 4.88 11.58 -1.51
C PHE A 183 6.39 11.33 -1.60
N GLN A 184 6.97 11.53 -2.79
CA GLN A 184 8.42 11.50 -3.07
C GLN A 184 9.11 10.15 -2.89
N ALA A 185 8.37 9.05 -2.71
CA ALA A 185 8.97 7.72 -2.72
C ALA A 185 9.26 7.27 -4.14
N THR A 186 10.44 6.66 -4.33
CA THR A 186 10.90 6.10 -5.59
C THR A 186 11.10 4.59 -5.47
N THR A 187 10.43 3.80 -6.31
CA THR A 187 10.45 2.33 -6.23
C THR A 187 10.05 1.69 -7.57
N SER A 188 10.45 0.45 -7.80
CA SER A 188 10.09 -0.34 -9.00
C SER A 188 9.04 -1.43 -8.72
N SER A 189 8.66 -1.65 -7.47
CA SER A 189 7.93 -2.87 -7.03
C SER A 189 6.55 -2.58 -6.43
N LEU A 190 5.87 -1.52 -6.88
CA LEU A 190 4.51 -1.24 -6.42
C LEU A 190 3.52 -2.17 -7.11
N GLU A 191 2.61 -2.77 -6.34
CA GLU A 191 1.50 -3.59 -6.86
C GLU A 191 0.28 -2.75 -7.27
N ALA A 192 0.17 -1.54 -6.71
CA ALA A 192 -0.74 -0.51 -7.15
C ALA A 192 -0.05 0.85 -7.05
N VAL A 193 -0.21 1.70 -8.06
CA VAL A 193 0.55 2.93 -8.22
C VAL A 193 -0.38 4.13 -8.03
N PRO A 194 -0.16 4.99 -7.02
CA PRO A 194 -1.13 6.05 -6.70
C PRO A 194 -1.30 7.06 -7.83
N PHE A 195 -2.51 7.61 -7.94
CA PHE A 195 -2.83 8.72 -8.83
C PHE A 195 -1.78 9.84 -8.74
N ALA A 196 -1.45 10.44 -9.88
CA ALA A 196 -0.40 11.46 -10.06
C ALA A 196 1.05 10.97 -9.85
N SER A 197 1.28 9.65 -9.76
CA SER A 197 2.65 9.10 -9.86
C SER A 197 3.18 9.16 -11.29
N VAL A 198 4.48 9.35 -11.41
CA VAL A 198 5.22 9.29 -12.69
C VAL A 198 5.95 7.96 -12.78
N ALA A 199 5.88 7.29 -13.93
CA ALA A 199 6.70 6.14 -14.26
C ALA A 199 7.77 6.52 -15.28
N ASN A 200 9.03 6.24 -14.95
CA ASN A 200 10.16 6.30 -15.88
C ASN A 200 10.49 4.88 -16.35
N VAL A 201 10.40 4.65 -17.65
CA VAL A 201 10.63 3.36 -18.27
C VAL A 201 11.84 3.45 -19.17
N ALA A 202 12.88 2.68 -18.87
CA ALA A 202 14.06 2.58 -19.71
C ALA A 202 14.04 1.24 -20.44
N CYS A 203 13.96 1.27 -21.77
CA CYS A 203 13.93 0.09 -22.63
C CYS A 203 15.29 -0.16 -23.27
N GLY A 204 15.67 -1.45 -23.41
CA GLY A 204 16.90 -1.89 -24.07
C GLY A 204 18.00 -2.35 -23.10
N ASP A 205 19.03 -2.97 -23.66
CA ASP A 205 20.29 -3.26 -22.97
C ASP A 205 21.17 -2.00 -22.98
N GLU A 206 21.94 -1.79 -21.92
CA GLU A 206 22.65 -0.56 -21.48
C GLU A 206 23.37 0.29 -22.56
N ALA A 207 23.55 -0.20 -23.79
CA ALA A 207 24.19 0.47 -24.92
C ALA A 207 23.27 1.42 -25.74
N LYS A 208 21.94 1.28 -25.70
CA LYS A 208 20.97 2.21 -26.33
C LYS A 208 19.67 2.22 -25.53
N SER A 209 19.61 3.03 -24.47
CA SER A 209 18.40 3.16 -23.65
C SER A 209 17.50 4.28 -24.19
N GLU A 210 16.32 3.93 -24.67
CA GLU A 210 15.23 4.89 -24.85
C GLU A 210 14.47 5.03 -23.53
N THR A 211 14.25 6.26 -23.07
CA THR A 211 13.53 6.54 -21.83
C THR A 211 12.17 7.16 -22.12
N HIS A 212 11.13 6.56 -21.54
CA HIS A 212 9.76 7.01 -21.67
C HIS A 212 9.19 7.41 -20.30
N TYR A 213 8.37 8.45 -20.30
CA TYR A 213 7.71 8.96 -19.11
C TYR A 213 6.20 8.82 -19.24
N PHE A 214 5.57 8.24 -18.23
CA PHE A 214 4.11 8.10 -18.16
C PHE A 214 3.59 8.69 -16.86
N LEU A 215 2.42 9.31 -16.91
CA LEU A 215 1.72 9.85 -15.76
C LEU A 215 0.47 9.01 -15.47
N CYS A 216 0.28 8.62 -14.21
CA CYS A 216 -0.92 7.95 -13.77
C CYS A 216 -2.07 8.97 -13.62
N ASN A 217 -3.03 8.90 -14.54
CA ASN A 217 -4.12 9.87 -14.66
C ASN A 217 -5.50 9.22 -14.53
N GLU A 218 -6.47 10.01 -14.07
CA GLU A 218 -7.89 9.67 -14.05
C GLU A 218 -8.49 9.94 -15.45
N LYS A 219 -8.95 8.89 -16.15
CA LYS A 219 -9.57 9.02 -17.48
C LYS A 219 -11.01 9.50 -17.38
N THR A 220 -11.72 8.85 -16.46
CA THR A 220 -13.12 9.08 -16.10
C THR A 220 -13.22 8.83 -14.59
N PRO A 221 -14.25 9.35 -13.91
CA PRO A 221 -14.36 9.25 -12.46
C PRO A 221 -14.15 7.81 -11.95
N GLY A 222 -13.10 7.59 -11.16
CA GLY A 222 -12.76 6.29 -10.58
C GLY A 222 -11.98 5.32 -11.49
N ILE A 223 -11.66 5.70 -12.73
CA ILE A 223 -10.84 4.88 -13.65
C ILE A 223 -9.48 5.53 -13.87
N PHE A 224 -8.43 4.84 -13.42
CA PHE A 224 -7.05 5.31 -13.45
C PHE A 224 -6.22 4.49 -14.43
N HIS A 225 -5.46 5.17 -15.28
CA HIS A 225 -4.66 4.55 -16.32
C HIS A 225 -3.39 5.34 -16.59
N TRP A 226 -2.42 4.64 -17.18
CA TRP A 226 -1.28 5.28 -17.82
C TRP A 226 -1.73 5.83 -19.18
N GLY A 227 -1.09 6.90 -19.64
CA GLY A 227 -1.28 7.43 -21.01
C GLY A 227 -0.80 6.48 -22.12
N SER A 228 -0.43 5.24 -21.79
CA SER A 228 -0.07 4.16 -22.70
C SER A 228 -0.86 2.89 -22.38
N SER A 229 -1.06 2.07 -23.40
CA SER A 229 -1.73 0.78 -23.32
C SER A 229 -0.83 -0.28 -23.97
N GLY A 230 -0.89 -1.49 -23.46
CA GLY A 230 -0.05 -2.60 -23.90
C GLY A 230 1.26 -2.73 -23.12
N PRO A 231 2.02 -3.78 -23.43
CA PRO A 231 3.33 -4.00 -22.85
C PRO A 231 4.32 -2.98 -23.40
N LEU A 232 5.25 -2.52 -22.55
CA LEU A 232 6.33 -1.61 -22.92
C LEU A 232 7.62 -2.39 -23.22
N CYS A 233 8.56 -1.74 -23.90
CA CYS A 233 9.84 -2.34 -24.30
C CYS A 233 9.70 -3.57 -25.22
N VAL A 234 8.62 -3.62 -26.00
CA VAL A 234 8.34 -4.70 -26.96
C VAL A 234 9.45 -4.80 -28.00
N SER A 235 9.92 -6.02 -28.25
CA SER A 235 10.95 -6.28 -29.25
C SER A 235 10.62 -7.56 -30.03
N PRO A 236 10.71 -7.53 -31.38
CA PRO A 236 10.53 -8.71 -32.23
C PRO A 236 11.45 -9.90 -31.89
N LYS A 237 12.59 -9.63 -31.24
CA LYS A 237 13.54 -10.66 -30.83
C LYS A 237 13.03 -11.50 -29.65
N PHE A 238 12.25 -10.88 -28.77
CA PHE A 238 11.84 -11.49 -27.50
C PHE A 238 10.39 -11.98 -27.56
N GLY A 239 9.46 -11.18 -28.09
CA GLY A 239 8.05 -11.58 -28.20
C GLY A 239 7.45 -12.07 -26.87
N CYS A 240 6.66 -13.14 -26.94
CA CYS A 240 6.08 -13.82 -25.77
C CYS A 240 7.10 -14.59 -24.93
N SER A 241 8.28 -14.89 -25.48
CA SER A 241 9.31 -15.66 -24.76
C SER A 241 9.92 -14.91 -23.56
N PHE A 242 9.81 -13.57 -23.53
CA PHE A 242 10.26 -12.75 -22.42
C PHE A 242 9.09 -12.32 -21.55
N ASN A 243 9.10 -12.72 -20.27
CA ASN A 243 8.08 -12.33 -19.28
C ASN A 243 6.63 -12.48 -19.80
N ASN A 244 6.35 -13.53 -20.59
CA ASN A 244 5.06 -13.74 -21.24
C ASN A 244 4.58 -12.54 -22.09
N GLY A 245 5.51 -11.82 -22.74
CA GLY A 245 5.23 -10.58 -23.46
C GLY A 245 4.72 -9.43 -22.58
N GLY A 246 4.75 -9.57 -21.25
CA GLY A 246 4.09 -8.65 -20.32
C GLY A 246 2.59 -8.90 -20.16
N CYS A 247 2.05 -10.00 -20.70
CA CYS A 247 0.64 -10.36 -20.59
C CYS A 247 0.33 -11.02 -19.24
N GLN A 248 -0.82 -10.69 -18.65
CA GLN A 248 -1.20 -11.30 -17.35
C GLN A 248 -1.51 -12.80 -17.47
N GLN A 249 -2.16 -13.22 -18.55
CA GLN A 249 -2.57 -14.62 -18.74
C GLN A 249 -1.86 -15.24 -19.93
N ASP A 250 -2.40 -15.07 -21.14
CA ASP A 250 -1.89 -15.76 -22.32
C ASP A 250 -1.26 -14.74 -23.28
N CYS A 251 -0.14 -15.10 -23.88
CA CYS A 251 0.54 -14.32 -24.92
C CYS A 251 0.54 -15.09 -26.23
N PHE A 252 0.12 -14.43 -27.30
CA PHE A 252 0.01 -15.00 -28.63
C PHE A 252 0.97 -14.29 -29.57
N GLU A 253 1.97 -15.02 -30.05
CA GLU A 253 2.86 -14.55 -31.11
C GLU A 253 2.04 -14.24 -32.38
N GLY A 254 2.36 -13.11 -32.99
CA GLY A 254 1.84 -12.67 -34.28
C GLY A 254 2.87 -12.81 -35.38
N GLY A 255 2.49 -12.45 -36.61
CA GLY A 255 3.44 -12.31 -37.71
C GLY A 255 4.43 -11.17 -37.46
N ASP A 256 5.60 -11.24 -38.09
CA ASP A 256 6.63 -10.19 -38.09
C ASP A 256 7.18 -9.82 -36.69
N GLY A 257 7.13 -10.75 -35.73
CA GLY A 257 7.60 -10.54 -34.36
C GLY A 257 6.71 -9.62 -33.52
N SER A 258 5.48 -9.35 -33.98
CA SER A 258 4.43 -8.78 -33.14
C SER A 258 3.87 -9.85 -32.20
N PHE A 259 3.23 -9.44 -31.11
CA PHE A 259 2.45 -10.35 -30.27
C PHE A 259 1.29 -9.59 -29.63
N ARG A 260 0.33 -10.34 -29.08
CA ARG A 260 -0.81 -9.77 -28.36
C ARG A 260 -1.15 -10.58 -27.11
N CYS A 261 -1.65 -9.89 -26.10
CA CYS A 261 -2.20 -10.55 -24.93
C CYS A 261 -3.61 -11.05 -25.19
N GLY A 262 -3.96 -12.14 -24.53
CA GLY A 262 -5.33 -12.61 -24.43
C GLY A 262 -5.60 -13.24 -23.07
N CYS A 263 -6.88 -13.54 -22.85
CA CYS A 263 -7.37 -14.03 -21.57
C CYS A 263 -8.04 -15.38 -21.75
N ARG A 264 -7.91 -16.22 -20.72
CA ARG A 264 -8.51 -17.54 -20.64
C ARG A 264 -10.04 -17.45 -20.59
N PRO A 265 -10.77 -18.53 -20.92
CA PRO A 265 -12.23 -18.56 -20.82
C PRO A 265 -12.70 -18.10 -19.43
N GLY A 266 -13.73 -17.25 -19.41
CA GLY A 266 -14.24 -16.61 -18.19
C GLY A 266 -13.60 -15.25 -17.87
N PHE A 267 -12.57 -14.83 -18.60
CA PHE A 267 -11.92 -13.52 -18.43
C PHE A 267 -12.01 -12.67 -19.71
N ARG A 268 -11.87 -11.36 -19.56
CA ARG A 268 -11.78 -10.38 -20.65
C ARG A 268 -10.53 -9.52 -20.48
N LEU A 269 -9.92 -9.17 -21.62
CA LEU A 269 -8.80 -8.24 -21.63
C LEU A 269 -9.33 -6.83 -21.36
N LEU A 270 -8.64 -6.08 -20.50
CA LEU A 270 -8.95 -4.69 -20.21
C LEU A 270 -8.35 -3.76 -21.27
N ASP A 271 -8.73 -2.49 -21.20
CA ASP A 271 -8.26 -1.42 -22.09
C ASP A 271 -6.74 -1.18 -22.01
N ASP A 272 -6.09 -1.66 -20.94
CA ASP A 272 -4.63 -1.66 -20.82
C ASP A 272 -3.94 -2.68 -21.73
N LEU A 273 -4.71 -3.52 -22.44
CA LEU A 273 -4.26 -4.55 -23.38
C LEU A 273 -3.32 -5.60 -22.79
N VAL A 274 -3.18 -5.67 -21.47
CA VAL A 274 -2.29 -6.62 -20.78
C VAL A 274 -3.02 -7.39 -19.68
N THR A 275 -3.97 -6.76 -19.00
CA THR A 275 -4.61 -7.34 -17.82
C THR A 275 -5.96 -7.96 -18.15
N CYS A 276 -6.20 -9.12 -17.57
CA CYS A 276 -7.42 -9.90 -17.63
C CYS A 276 -8.27 -9.67 -16.37
N ALA A 277 -9.51 -9.24 -16.56
CA ALA A 277 -10.51 -9.20 -15.50
C ALA A 277 -11.56 -10.30 -15.70
N SER A 278 -12.10 -10.82 -14.61
CA SER A 278 -13.22 -11.77 -14.68
C SER A 278 -14.39 -11.14 -15.43
N ARG A 279 -15.05 -11.94 -16.27
CA ARG A 279 -16.30 -11.54 -16.93
C ARG A 279 -17.48 -11.50 -15.97
N ASN A 280 -17.39 -12.22 -14.85
CA ASN A 280 -18.38 -12.15 -13.80
C ASN A 280 -18.08 -10.94 -12.91
N PRO A 281 -18.90 -9.87 -12.94
CA PRO A 281 -18.65 -8.67 -12.14
C PRO A 281 -18.72 -8.93 -10.63
N CYS A 282 -19.35 -10.03 -10.20
CA CYS A 282 -19.42 -10.41 -8.79
C CYS A 282 -18.21 -11.20 -8.30
N SER A 283 -17.26 -11.59 -9.15
CA SER A 283 -16.12 -12.42 -8.71
C SER A 283 -15.21 -11.71 -7.73
N SER A 284 -15.17 -10.38 -7.77
CA SER A 284 -14.38 -9.55 -6.85
C SER A 284 -15.14 -9.16 -5.59
N ASN A 285 -16.33 -9.72 -5.35
CA ASN A 285 -17.23 -9.35 -4.24
C ASN A 285 -17.36 -7.82 -4.08
N PRO A 286 -17.82 -7.11 -5.14
CA PRO A 286 -17.78 -5.64 -5.16
C PRO A 286 -18.75 -4.97 -4.17
N CYS A 287 -19.65 -5.73 -3.54
CA CYS A 287 -20.63 -5.20 -2.61
C CYS A 287 -20.03 -5.00 -1.21
N THR A 288 -20.06 -3.77 -0.72
CA THR A 288 -19.62 -3.42 0.64
C THR A 288 -20.73 -3.72 1.66
N GLY A 289 -20.35 -3.90 2.94
CA GLY A 289 -21.32 -4.07 4.03
C GLY A 289 -22.06 -5.42 4.07
N GLY A 290 -21.52 -6.46 3.45
CA GLY A 290 -22.11 -7.81 3.48
C GLY A 290 -23.28 -8.04 2.52
N GLY A 291 -23.52 -7.13 1.57
CA GLY A 291 -24.53 -7.30 0.53
C GLY A 291 -24.20 -8.45 -0.44
N MET A 292 -25.22 -9.18 -0.87
CA MET A 292 -25.09 -10.23 -1.89
C MET A 292 -25.02 -9.60 -3.29
N CYS A 293 -24.00 -9.98 -4.07
CA CYS A 293 -23.84 -9.53 -5.44
C CYS A 293 -24.65 -10.41 -6.41
N HIS A 294 -25.42 -9.78 -7.28
CA HIS A 294 -26.11 -10.42 -8.40
C HIS A 294 -25.64 -9.79 -9.71
N SER A 295 -25.09 -10.62 -10.60
CA SER A 295 -24.74 -10.19 -11.95
C SER A 295 -26.01 -9.92 -12.76
N VAL A 296 -26.00 -8.87 -13.57
CA VAL A 296 -27.11 -8.56 -14.47
C VAL A 296 -26.97 -9.43 -15.73
N PRO A 297 -27.99 -10.23 -16.11
CA PRO A 297 -27.91 -11.05 -17.31
C PRO A 297 -27.62 -10.20 -18.55
N LEU A 298 -26.69 -10.63 -19.40
CA LEU A 298 -26.30 -9.97 -20.65
C LEU A 298 -25.69 -8.55 -20.49
N SER A 299 -25.31 -8.16 -19.28
CA SER A 299 -24.63 -6.90 -18.99
C SER A 299 -23.35 -7.18 -18.19
N GLU A 300 -22.34 -6.31 -18.34
CA GLU A 300 -21.15 -6.33 -17.47
C GLU A 300 -21.43 -5.74 -16.08
N ASN A 301 -22.68 -5.37 -15.80
CA ASN A 301 -23.06 -4.71 -14.56
C ASN A 301 -23.49 -5.71 -13.48
N TYR A 302 -23.46 -5.26 -12.23
CA TYR A 302 -23.94 -6.01 -11.08
C TYR A 302 -24.87 -5.17 -10.21
N THR A 303 -25.62 -5.85 -9.36
CA THR A 303 -26.46 -5.24 -8.34
C THR A 303 -26.11 -5.81 -6.97
N CYS A 304 -26.06 -4.96 -5.96
CA CYS A 304 -25.85 -5.37 -4.57
C CYS A 304 -27.20 -5.38 -3.85
N ARG A 305 -27.56 -6.52 -3.28
CA ARG A 305 -28.76 -6.67 -2.47
C ARG A 305 -28.37 -6.80 -1.00
N CYS A 306 -28.91 -5.94 -0.15
CA CYS A 306 -28.73 -6.05 1.29
C CYS A 306 -29.33 -7.37 1.81
N PRO A 307 -28.74 -7.98 2.86
CA PRO A 307 -29.30 -9.14 3.55
C PRO A 307 -30.71 -8.89 4.10
#